data_AF-A0A387BHG7-F1
#
_entry.id   AF-A0A387BHG7-F1
#
_cell.length_a   1.000
_cell.length_b   1.000
_cell.length_c   1.000
_cell.angle_alpha   90.00
_cell.angle_beta   90.00
_cell.angle_gamma   90.00
#
_symmetry.space_group_name_H-M   'P 1'
#
loop_
_entity.id
_entity.type
_entity.pdbx_description
1 polymer ?
#
loop_
_entity_poly.entity_id
_entity_poly.type
_entity_poly.pdbx_seq_one_letter_code
_entity_poly.pdbx_strand_id
1 'polypeptide(L)'
;MVKDKSANERYEYNQKILQTERELEDLNTQHYQLKNTLENFEQTTEKEFRNLLEIDNEMMKRGSFSAQWDFEENQGKAQFLKNFLTQQQENLTHAFSQESQKLEDQREQFQGERDHLPWD
;
A
#
# COMPACT_ATOMS: atom_id res chain seq x y z
N MET A 1 32.32 -33.23 16.91
CA MET A 1 32.14 -32.26 15.80
C MET A 1 30.73 -31.67 15.70
N VAL A 2 29.76 -32.06 16.55
CA VAL A 2 28.37 -31.55 16.50
C VAL A 2 28.25 -30.06 16.90
N LYS A 3 29.04 -29.59 17.89
CA LYS A 3 29.04 -28.19 18.33
C LYS A 3 29.24 -27.18 17.20
N ASP A 4 30.18 -27.47 16.30
CA ASP A 4 30.54 -26.58 15.20
C ASP A 4 29.42 -26.51 14.14
N LYS A 5 28.71 -27.62 13.93
CA LYS A 5 27.58 -27.72 13.01
C LYS A 5 26.36 -26.97 13.54
N SER A 6 25.99 -27.15 14.81
CA SER A 6 24.86 -26.43 15.41
C SER A 6 25.12 -24.93 15.57
N ALA A 7 26.38 -24.52 15.81
CA ALA A 7 26.75 -23.11 15.80
C ALA A 7 26.59 -22.48 14.40
N ASN A 8 27.03 -23.17 13.34
CA ASN A 8 26.84 -22.72 11.96
C ASN A 8 25.36 -22.67 11.57
N GLU A 9 24.57 -23.68 11.93
CA GLU A 9 23.13 -23.70 11.64
C GLU A 9 22.40 -22.53 12.35
N ARG A 10 22.73 -22.25 13.62
CA ARG A 10 22.20 -21.05 14.32
C ARG A 10 22.57 -19.76 13.60
N TYR A 11 23.81 -19.65 13.13
CA TYR A 11 24.25 -18.47 12.39
C TYR A 11 23.45 -18.30 11.10
N GLU A 12 23.20 -19.38 10.35
CA GLU A 12 22.36 -19.35 9.15
C GLU A 12 20.93 -18.89 9.45
N TYR A 13 20.29 -19.41 10.50
CA TYR A 13 18.95 -18.95 10.89
C TYR A 13 18.95 -17.49 11.33
N ASN A 14 19.98 -17.02 12.05
CA ASN A 14 20.11 -15.59 12.37
C ASN A 14 20.21 -14.72 11.12
N GLN A 15 20.94 -15.16 10.08
CA GLN A 15 20.97 -14.43 8.80
C GLN A 15 19.60 -14.40 8.12
N LYS A 16 18.87 -15.52 8.12
CA LYS A 16 17.51 -15.59 7.57
C LYS A 16 16.54 -14.67 8.31
N ILE A 17 16.57 -14.68 9.64
CA ILE A 17 15.75 -13.79 10.48
C ILE A 17 16.03 -12.32 10.15
N LEU A 18 17.31 -11.93 10.13
CA LEU A 18 17.70 -10.56 9.80
C LEU A 18 17.27 -10.15 8.40
N GLN A 19 17.33 -11.07 7.43
CA GLN A 19 16.87 -10.81 6.07
C GLN A 19 15.36 -10.59 6.02
N THR A 20 14.57 -11.44 6.67
CA THR A 20 13.11 -11.30 6.75
C THR A 20 12.69 -10.01 7.48
N GLU A 21 13.41 -9.62 8.54
CA GLU A 21 13.18 -8.36 9.25
C GLU A 21 13.41 -7.14 8.35
N ARG A 22 14.45 -7.17 7.51
CA ARG A 22 14.71 -6.11 6.52
C ARG A 22 13.64 -6.06 5.44
N GLU A 23 13.17 -7.22 4.98
CA GLU A 23 12.09 -7.31 4.00
C GLU A 23 10.78 -6.75 4.57
N LEU A 24 10.47 -7.01 5.85
CA LEU A 24 9.33 -6.40 6.56
C LEU A 24 9.46 -4.88 6.65
N GLU A 25 10.64 -4.36 6.98
CA GLU A 25 10.88 -2.91 7.08
C GLU A 25 10.72 -2.22 5.71
N ASP A 26 11.27 -2.82 4.65
CA ASP A 26 11.13 -2.32 3.28
C ASP A 26 9.67 -2.36 2.83
N LEU A 27 8.97 -3.48 3.05
CA LEU A 27 7.55 -3.63 2.74
C LEU A 27 6.69 -2.56 3.44
N ASN A 28 6.93 -2.31 4.73
CA ASN A 28 6.23 -1.27 5.48
C ASN A 28 6.54 0.14 4.96
N THR A 29 7.79 0.39 4.57
CA THR A 29 8.20 1.67 3.98
C THR A 29 7.49 1.89 2.64
N GLN A 30 7.46 0.89 1.77
CA GLN A 30 6.76 0.94 0.49
C GLN A 30 5.25 1.13 0.67
N HIS A 31 4.65 0.43 1.63
CA HIS A 31 3.23 0.59 1.96
C HIS A 31 2.91 2.04 2.33
N TYR A 32 3.70 2.64 3.23
CA TYR A 32 3.51 4.02 3.65
C TYR A 32 3.68 5.01 2.50
N GLN A 33 4.72 4.84 1.68
CA GLN A 33 4.97 5.70 0.52
C GLN A 33 3.83 5.64 -0.50
N LEU A 34 3.33 4.44 -0.80
CA LEU A 34 2.25 4.25 -1.75
C LEU A 34 0.94 4.85 -1.23
N LYS A 35 0.62 4.63 0.05
CA LYS A 35 -0.55 5.20 0.71
C LYS A 35 -0.54 6.74 0.63
N ASN A 36 0.57 7.37 1.00
CA ASN A 36 0.72 8.82 0.90
C ASN A 36 0.58 9.33 -0.54
N THR A 37 1.12 8.59 -1.52
CA THR A 37 1.02 8.95 -2.93
C THR A 37 -0.43 8.92 -3.42
N LEU A 38 -1.19 7.90 -3.01
CA LEU A 38 -2.61 7.77 -3.34
C LEU A 38 -3.46 8.84 -2.66
N GLU A 39 -3.20 9.15 -1.38
CA GLU A 39 -3.89 10.23 -0.67
C GLU A 39 -3.64 11.59 -1.34
N ASN A 40 -2.40 11.88 -1.73
CA ASN A 40 -2.07 13.10 -2.47
C ASN A 40 -2.74 13.15 -3.84
N PHE A 41 -2.80 12.02 -4.55
CA PHE A 41 -3.48 11.92 -5.84
C PHE A 41 -4.99 12.15 -5.69
N GLU A 42 -5.62 11.55 -4.67
CA GLU A 42 -7.03 11.75 -4.36
C GLU A 42 -7.33 13.22 -4.08
N GLN A 43 -6.58 13.86 -3.18
CA GLN A 43 -6.76 15.27 -2.84
C GLN A 43 -6.58 16.20 -4.05
N THR A 44 -5.56 15.94 -4.86
CA THR A 44 -5.30 16.71 -6.08
C THR A 44 -6.45 16.54 -7.06
N THR A 45 -6.91 15.31 -7.27
CA THR A 45 -7.95 15.05 -8.26
C THR A 45 -9.31 15.58 -7.82
N GLU A 46 -9.66 15.45 -6.54
CA GLU A 46 -10.86 16.07 -5.99
C GLU A 46 -10.84 17.59 -6.17
N LYS A 47 -9.68 18.23 -5.99
CA LYS A 47 -9.52 19.66 -6.23
C LYS A 47 -9.74 20.01 -7.70
N GLU A 48 -9.13 19.26 -8.62
CA GLU A 48 -9.28 19.55 -10.05
C GLU A 48 -10.71 19.30 -10.56
N PHE A 49 -11.41 18.27 -10.06
CA PHE A 49 -12.83 18.11 -10.37
C PHE A 49 -13.69 19.24 -9.81
N ARG A 50 -13.41 19.74 -8.60
CA ARG A 50 -14.10 20.93 -8.08
C ARG A 50 -13.91 22.14 -9.00
N ASN A 51 -12.68 22.35 -9.49
CA ASN A 51 -12.39 23.44 -10.44
C ASN A 51 -13.16 23.27 -11.76
N LEU A 52 -13.21 22.05 -12.32
CA LEU A 52 -13.97 21.77 -13.55
C LEU A 52 -15.46 22.06 -13.38
N LEU A 53 -16.06 21.57 -12.29
CA LEU A 53 -17.46 21.81 -11.98
C LEU A 53 -17.78 23.30 -11.77
N GLU A 54 -16.83 24.08 -11.23
CA GLU A 54 -16.97 25.53 -11.11
C GLU A 54 -16.95 26.22 -12.49
N ILE A 55 -16.02 25.82 -13.38
CA ILE A 55 -15.95 26.33 -14.75
C ILE A 55 -17.23 26.01 -15.53
N ASP A 56 -17.70 24.77 -15.46
CA ASP A 56 -18.93 24.35 -16.13
C ASP A 56 -20.14 25.17 -15.62
N ASN A 57 -20.21 25.39 -14.30
CA ASN A 57 -21.23 26.25 -13.69
C ASN A 57 -21.17 27.69 -14.18
N GLU A 58 -19.98 28.28 -14.32
CA GLU A 58 -19.83 29.62 -14.89
C GLU A 58 -20.26 29.68 -16.36
N MET A 59 -19.93 28.67 -17.14
CA MET A 59 -20.33 28.57 -18.55
C MET A 59 -21.85 28.42 -18.69
N MET A 60 -22.49 27.62 -17.83
CA MET A 60 -23.95 27.52 -17.77
C MET A 60 -24.60 28.87 -17.43
N LYS A 61 -24.06 29.60 -16.44
CA LYS A 61 -24.55 30.97 -16.10
C LYS A 61 -24.42 31.95 -17.27
N ARG A 62 -23.46 31.73 -18.17
CA ARG A 62 -23.27 32.52 -19.41
C ARG A 62 -24.14 32.04 -20.58
N GLY A 63 -24.97 31.02 -20.38
CA GLY A 63 -25.92 30.51 -21.37
C GLY A 63 -25.39 29.37 -22.25
N SER A 64 -24.27 28.73 -21.88
CA SER A 64 -23.78 27.56 -22.60
C SER A 64 -24.63 26.33 -22.27
N PHE A 65 -25.32 25.78 -23.28
CA PHE A 65 -26.09 24.54 -23.13
C PHE A 65 -25.21 23.29 -23.12
N SER A 66 -24.04 23.31 -23.78
CA SER A 66 -23.10 22.18 -23.73
C SER A 66 -22.47 22.01 -22.35
N ALA A 67 -22.29 23.12 -21.62
CA ALA A 67 -21.71 23.10 -20.28
C ALA A 67 -22.54 22.30 -19.27
N GLN A 68 -23.85 22.11 -19.50
CA GLN A 68 -24.66 21.25 -18.66
C GLN A 68 -24.30 19.77 -18.83
N TRP A 69 -24.05 19.34 -20.07
CA TRP A 69 -23.57 17.97 -20.35
C TRP A 69 -22.16 17.76 -19.78
N ASP A 70 -21.27 18.74 -19.95
CA ASP A 70 -19.92 18.70 -19.41
C ASP A 70 -19.94 18.59 -17.87
N PHE A 71 -20.81 19.35 -17.20
CA PHE A 71 -21.00 19.29 -15.75
C PHE A 71 -21.42 17.90 -15.27
N GLU A 72 -22.45 17.32 -15.89
CA GLU A 72 -22.95 15.98 -15.54
C GLU A 72 -21.89 14.90 -15.78
N GLU A 73 -21.16 14.98 -16.89
CA GLU A 73 -20.08 14.05 -17.21
C GLU A 73 -18.93 14.16 -16.20
N ASN A 74 -18.50 15.39 -15.88
CA ASN A 74 -17.43 15.65 -14.91
C ASN A 74 -17.83 15.20 -13.51
N GLN A 75 -19.09 15.38 -13.11
CA GLN A 75 -19.61 14.87 -11.84
C GLN A 75 -19.58 13.33 -11.80
N GLY A 76 -20.00 12.67 -12.90
CA GLY A 76 -19.94 11.22 -13.03
C GLY A 76 -18.50 10.68 -12.95
N LYS A 77 -17.56 11.31 -13.66
CA LYS A 77 -16.12 10.98 -13.62
C LYS A 77 -15.54 11.14 -12.22
N ALA A 78 -15.87 12.24 -11.53
CA ALA A 78 -15.41 12.49 -10.17
C ALA A 78 -15.87 11.38 -9.21
N GLN A 79 -17.15 11.00 -9.28
CA GLN A 79 -17.71 9.95 -8.43
C GLN A 79 -17.11 8.58 -8.74
N PHE A 80 -16.95 8.24 -10.02
CA PHE A 80 -16.32 7.01 -10.45
C PHE A 80 -14.89 6.91 -9.90
N LEU A 81 -14.09 7.96 -10.10
CA LEU A 81 -12.70 7.94 -9.69
C LEU A 81 -12.56 7.85 -8.16
N LYS A 82 -13.42 8.55 -7.41
CA LYS A 82 -13.47 8.43 -5.96
C LYS A 82 -13.68 6.99 -5.52
N ASN A 83 -14.72 6.34 -6.04
CA ASN A 83 -15.02 4.95 -5.71
C ASN A 83 -13.86 4.00 -6.10
N PHE A 84 -13.27 4.22 -7.28
CA PHE A 84 -12.13 3.46 -7.75
C PHE A 84 -10.93 3.61 -6.80
N LEU A 85 -10.58 4.83 -6.38
CA LEU A 85 -9.46 5.08 -5.48
C LEU A 85 -9.66 4.45 -4.10
N THR A 86 -10.88 4.57 -3.53
CA THR A 86 -11.22 3.89 -2.27
C THR A 86 -11.00 2.38 -2.38
N GLN A 87 -11.49 1.76 -3.46
CA GLN A 87 -11.32 0.33 -3.68
C GLN A 87 -9.84 -0.07 -3.86
N GLN A 88 -9.04 0.76 -4.54
CA GLN A 88 -7.60 0.49 -4.68
C GLN A 88 -6.86 0.62 -3.34
N GLN A 89 -7.19 1.61 -2.51
CA GLN A 89 -6.61 1.75 -1.17
C GLN A 89 -6.92 0.54 -0.28
N GLU A 90 -8.16 0.03 -0.30
CA GLU A 90 -8.56 -1.17 0.43
C GLU A 90 -7.80 -2.41 -0.06
N ASN A 91 -7.75 -2.62 -1.38
CA ASN A 91 -7.05 -3.75 -1.98
C ASN A 91 -5.55 -3.74 -1.64
N LEU A 92 -4.91 -2.56 -1.69
CA LEU A 92 -3.51 -2.41 -1.33
C LEU A 92 -3.28 -2.70 0.15
N THR A 93 -4.09 -2.11 1.04
CA THR A 93 -4.00 -2.35 2.49
C THR A 93 -4.09 -3.84 2.80
N HIS A 94 -5.02 -4.54 2.15
CA HIS A 94 -5.18 -5.98 2.29
C HIS A 94 -3.96 -6.76 1.77
N ALA A 95 -3.46 -6.45 0.57
CA ALA A 95 -2.30 -7.12 -0.02
C ALA A 95 -1.03 -6.96 0.84
N PHE A 96 -0.76 -5.74 1.32
CA PHE A 96 0.36 -5.48 2.22
C PHE A 96 0.21 -6.21 3.55
N SER A 97 -0.99 -6.22 4.14
CA SER A 97 -1.27 -6.97 5.37
C SER A 97 -0.99 -8.47 5.21
N GLN A 98 -1.41 -9.06 4.09
CA GLN A 98 -1.17 -10.48 3.81
C GLN A 98 0.32 -10.80 3.65
N GLU A 99 1.06 -9.99 2.90
CA GLU A 99 2.49 -10.23 2.71
C GLU A 99 3.29 -9.97 3.99
N SER A 100 2.93 -8.95 4.77
CA SER A 100 3.51 -8.71 6.09
C SER A 100 3.28 -9.89 7.03
N GLN A 101 2.06 -10.44 7.08
CA GLN A 101 1.78 -11.62 7.91
C GLN A 101 2.61 -12.82 7.48
N LYS A 102 2.76 -13.05 6.17
CA LYS A 102 3.57 -14.15 5.65
C LYS A 102 5.05 -14.02 6.02
N LEU A 103 5.60 -12.81 5.99
CA LEU A 103 6.98 -12.58 6.43
C LEU A 103 7.12 -12.72 7.95
N GLU A 104 6.11 -12.29 8.72
CA GLU A 104 6.08 -12.48 10.17
C GLU A 104 6.08 -13.97 10.55
N ASP A 105 5.22 -14.77 9.91
CA ASP A 105 5.14 -16.21 10.10
C ASP A 105 6.47 -16.90 9.76
N GLN A 106 7.15 -16.46 8.69
CA GLN A 106 8.48 -16.97 8.32
C GLN A 106 9.54 -16.61 9.34
N ARG A 107 9.52 -15.37 9.86
CA ARG A 107 10.44 -14.93 10.91
C ARG A 107 10.26 -15.78 12.16
N GLU A 108 9.01 -16.00 12.59
CA GLU A 108 8.68 -16.84 13.73
C GLU A 108 9.12 -18.30 13.52
N GLN A 109 8.93 -18.85 12.32
CA GLN A 109 9.43 -20.19 11.99
C GLN A 109 10.96 -20.28 12.13
N PHE A 110 11.71 -19.32 11.58
CA PHE A 110 13.18 -19.34 11.69
C PHE A 110 13.67 -19.16 13.12
N GLN A 111 12.98 -18.33 13.91
CA GLN A 111 13.26 -18.18 15.35
C GLN A 111 13.02 -19.51 16.07
N GLY A 112 11.89 -20.17 15.81
CA GLY A 112 11.58 -21.49 16.33
C GLY A 112 12.66 -22.51 15.98
N GLU A 113 13.03 -22.65 14.71
CA GLU A 113 14.04 -23.64 14.30
C GLU A 113 15.42 -23.36 14.90
N ARG A 114 15.83 -22.09 14.99
CA ARG A 114 17.06 -21.70 15.68
C ARG A 114 17.05 -22.10 17.15
N ASP A 115 15.94 -21.86 17.83
CA ASP A 115 15.81 -22.06 19.28
C ASP A 115 15.77 -23.54 19.66
N HIS A 116 15.41 -24.42 18.73
CA HIS A 116 15.51 -25.89 18.90
C HIS A 116 16.94 -26.43 18.77
N LEU A 117 17.93 -25.61 18.35
CA LEU A 117 19.32 -26.06 18.18
C LEU A 117 20.09 -26.07 19.52
N PRO A 118 20.84 -27.15 19.83
CA PRO A 118 21.53 -27.32 21.11
C PRO A 118 22.71 -26.36 21.27
N TRP A 119 22.74 -25.62 22.38
CA TRP A 119 23.77 -24.61 22.71
C TRP A 119 25.07 -25.20 23.27
N ASP A 120 25.03 -26.49 23.60
CA ASP A 120 26.08 -27.23 24.29
C ASP A 120 26.96 -28.04 23.36
#